data_AF-A0A970K1U8-F1
#
_entry.id   AF-A0A970K1U8-F1
#
_cell.length_a   1.000
_cell.length_b   1.000
_cell.length_c   1.000
_cell.angle_alpha   90.00
_cell.angle_beta   90.00
_cell.angle_gamma   90.00
#
_symmetry.space_group_name_H-M   'P 1'
#
loop_
_entity.id
_entity.type
_entity.pdbx_description
1 polymer ?
#
loop_
_entity_poly.entity_id
_entity_poly.type
_entity_poly.pdbx_seq_one_letter_code
_entity_poly.pdbx_strand_id
1 'polypeptide(L)'
;LVWAVPFAILAGLLAGFCLPAMANHFVVFHQGYNLYNIGFTCGILGLAAMALFRAFGFETAATQVVMQTGSDIMNIGLLCLFIIMLLIGLFFTREWLQSQKLLNRQPGRLVSDFVSSEGFGPVLINMALLGLLSMGYVLLVNGVINGPVIGGIFTVVGFGAFGKHLRNVMPIFIGVYLATLTKIWEPDATSTLLAALFGTTLAPIAGTYGWPYGVIAGFLHMSIVMNVGYLHGGMNLYNNGFAGGFVAAILIPVFDAIRSRFHEKKTSM
;
A
#
# COMPACT_ATOMS: atom_id res chain seq x y z
N LEU A 1 -16.00 -30.16 -8.89
CA LEU A 1 -14.58 -29.80 -9.12
C LEU A 1 -14.24 -29.62 -10.61
N VAL A 2 -14.60 -30.55 -11.50
CA VAL A 2 -14.19 -30.55 -12.93
C VAL A 2 -14.55 -29.25 -13.68
N TRP A 3 -15.75 -28.70 -13.48
CA TRP A 3 -16.17 -27.44 -14.11
C TRP A 3 -15.61 -26.19 -13.44
N ALA A 4 -15.14 -26.28 -12.19
CA ALA A 4 -14.70 -25.11 -11.43
C ALA A 4 -13.45 -24.47 -12.04
N VAL A 5 -12.51 -25.29 -12.53
CA VAL A 5 -11.26 -24.80 -13.13
C VAL A 5 -11.53 -24.04 -14.44
N PRO A 6 -12.29 -24.58 -15.43
CA PRO A 6 -12.68 -23.82 -16.61
C PRO A 6 -13.44 -22.52 -16.31
N PHE A 7 -14.40 -22.55 -15.37
CA PHE A 7 -15.14 -21.34 -14.98
C PHE A 7 -14.25 -20.30 -14.32
N ALA A 8 -13.31 -20.71 -13.46
CA ALA A 8 -12.35 -19.80 -12.84
C ALA A 8 -11.43 -19.15 -13.87
N ILE A 9 -10.96 -19.91 -14.87
CA ILE A 9 -10.15 -19.37 -15.97
C ILE A 9 -10.96 -18.35 -16.78
N LEU A 10 -12.19 -18.70 -17.17
CA LEU A 10 -13.05 -17.80 -17.93
C LEU A 10 -13.35 -16.51 -17.15
N ALA A 11 -13.72 -16.62 -15.87
CA ALA A 11 -13.98 -15.48 -15.00
C ALA A 11 -12.73 -14.60 -14.83
N GLY A 12 -11.56 -15.23 -14.65
CA GLY A 12 -10.27 -14.53 -14.55
C GLY A 12 -9.91 -13.77 -15.83
N LEU A 13 -10.15 -14.38 -17.00
CA LEU A 13 -9.94 -13.71 -18.30
C LEU A 13 -10.86 -12.51 -18.47
N LEU A 14 -12.16 -12.68 -18.19
CA LEU A 14 -13.13 -11.59 -18.27
C LEU A 14 -12.78 -10.44 -17.31
N ALA A 15 -12.41 -10.77 -16.07
CA ALA A 15 -11.91 -9.77 -15.12
C ALA A 15 -10.68 -9.05 -15.67
N GLY A 16 -9.71 -9.79 -16.21
CA GLY A 16 -8.50 -9.25 -16.83
C GLY A 16 -8.76 -8.27 -17.97
N PHE A 17 -9.77 -8.52 -18.81
CA PHE A 17 -10.17 -7.59 -19.88
C PHE A 17 -10.84 -6.31 -19.34
N CYS A 18 -11.65 -6.41 -18.29
CA CYS A 18 -12.34 -5.26 -17.71
C CYS A 18 -11.42 -4.35 -16.88
N LEU A 19 -10.42 -4.93 -16.22
CA LEU A 19 -9.57 -4.24 -15.24
C LEU A 19 -8.85 -3.00 -15.81
N PRO A 20 -8.17 -3.04 -16.97
CA PRO A 20 -7.47 -1.85 -17.49
C PRO A 20 -8.41 -0.68 -17.76
N ALA A 21 -9.58 -0.94 -18.37
CA ALA A 21 -10.57 0.09 -18.67
C ALA A 21 -11.10 0.74 -17.38
N MET A 22 -11.46 -0.07 -16.38
CA MET A 22 -11.95 0.41 -15.09
C MET A 22 -10.87 1.18 -14.30
N ALA A 23 -9.62 0.67 -14.32
CA ALA A 23 -8.51 1.27 -13.59
C ALA A 23 -8.23 2.71 -14.06
N ASN A 24 -8.32 2.98 -15.36
CA ASN A 24 -8.13 4.34 -15.90
C ASN A 24 -9.17 5.33 -15.35
N HIS A 25 -10.40 4.90 -15.11
CA HIS A 25 -11.45 5.75 -14.54
C HIS A 25 -11.30 5.92 -13.02
N PHE A 26 -10.88 4.88 -12.29
CA PHE A 26 -10.81 4.95 -10.84
C PHE A 26 -9.65 5.77 -10.28
N VAL A 27 -8.62 6.09 -11.07
CA VAL A 27 -7.59 7.05 -10.64
C VAL A 27 -8.21 8.39 -10.24
N VAL A 28 -9.27 8.82 -10.94
CA VAL A 28 -9.98 10.07 -10.64
C VAL A 28 -10.67 10.01 -9.28
N PHE A 29 -11.23 8.85 -8.90
CA PHE A 29 -11.98 8.67 -7.67
C PHE A 29 -11.13 8.93 -6.41
N HIS A 30 -9.90 8.41 -6.36
CA HIS A 30 -8.96 8.64 -5.26
C HIS A 30 -7.94 9.74 -5.57
N GLN A 31 -8.15 10.47 -6.67
CA GLN A 31 -7.30 11.54 -7.17
C GLN A 31 -5.81 11.16 -7.33
N GLY A 32 -5.46 9.89 -7.47
CA GLY A 32 -4.07 9.44 -7.57
C GLY A 32 -3.30 9.35 -6.24
N TYR A 33 -3.97 9.45 -5.10
CA TYR A 33 -3.36 9.30 -3.77
C TYR A 33 -3.30 7.85 -3.27
N ASN A 34 -3.89 6.91 -4.01
CA ASN A 34 -3.77 5.48 -3.78
C ASN A 34 -2.90 4.85 -4.86
N LEU A 35 -1.64 4.54 -4.54
CA LEU A 35 -0.67 3.94 -5.46
C LEU A 35 -1.15 2.59 -6.03
N TYR A 36 -1.95 1.84 -5.28
CA TYR A 36 -2.46 0.52 -5.64
C TYR A 36 -3.80 0.59 -6.37
N ASN A 37 -3.87 1.40 -7.42
CA ASN A 37 -5.09 1.61 -8.20
C ASN A 37 -5.67 0.30 -8.79
N ILE A 38 -4.82 -0.63 -9.22
CA ILE A 38 -5.28 -1.95 -9.69
C ILE A 38 -5.96 -2.72 -8.55
N GLY A 39 -5.41 -2.66 -7.33
CA GLY A 39 -6.03 -3.29 -6.16
C GLY A 39 -7.39 -2.68 -5.79
N PHE A 40 -7.54 -1.37 -5.97
CA PHE A 40 -8.84 -0.70 -5.84
C PHE A 40 -9.83 -1.17 -6.90
N THR A 41 -9.39 -1.23 -8.15
CA THR A 41 -10.20 -1.66 -9.29
C THR A 41 -10.68 -3.10 -9.13
N CYS A 42 -9.78 -4.02 -8.75
CA CYS A 42 -10.11 -5.41 -8.42
C CYS A 42 -11.11 -5.48 -7.26
N GLY A 43 -11.00 -4.59 -6.27
CA GLY A 43 -11.94 -4.51 -5.15
C GLY A 43 -13.34 -4.11 -5.57
N ILE A 44 -13.48 -3.11 -6.46
CA ILE A 44 -14.79 -2.71 -7.01
C ILE A 44 -15.41 -3.84 -7.83
N LEU A 45 -14.61 -4.50 -8.68
CA LEU A 45 -15.08 -5.65 -9.46
C LEU A 45 -15.49 -6.82 -8.54
N GLY A 46 -14.69 -7.12 -7.52
CA GLY A 46 -14.99 -8.16 -6.54
C GLY A 46 -16.23 -7.84 -5.69
N LEU A 47 -16.44 -6.58 -5.34
CA LEU A 47 -17.66 -6.11 -4.68
C LEU A 47 -18.88 -6.33 -5.57
N ALA A 48 -18.81 -5.96 -6.85
CA ALA A 48 -19.91 -6.18 -7.80
C ALA A 48 -20.21 -7.68 -7.97
N ALA A 49 -19.17 -8.51 -8.12
CA ALA A 49 -19.32 -9.96 -8.22
C ALA A 49 -19.96 -10.57 -6.96
N MET A 50 -19.47 -10.21 -5.76
CA MET A 50 -20.07 -10.71 -4.52
C MET A 50 -21.48 -10.20 -4.27
N ALA A 51 -21.78 -8.96 -4.64
CA ALA A 51 -23.14 -8.43 -4.53
C ALA A 51 -24.11 -9.27 -5.37
N LEU A 52 -23.72 -9.65 -6.59
CA LEU A 52 -24.49 -10.55 -7.43
C LEU A 52 -24.61 -11.95 -6.81
N PHE A 53 -23.51 -12.55 -6.36
CA PHE A 53 -23.55 -13.87 -5.73
C PHE A 53 -24.47 -13.91 -4.50
N ARG A 54 -24.38 -12.91 -3.64
CA ARG A 54 -25.26 -12.80 -2.46
C ARG A 54 -26.72 -12.59 -2.83
N ALA A 55 -27.01 -11.87 -3.92
CA ALA A 55 -28.38 -11.72 -4.42
C ALA A 55 -29.01 -13.06 -4.84
N PHE A 56 -28.19 -14.06 -5.21
CA PHE A 56 -28.64 -15.43 -5.49
C PHE A 56 -28.50 -16.38 -4.28
N GLY A 57 -28.18 -15.86 -3.09
CA GLY A 57 -28.02 -16.66 -1.87
C GLY A 57 -26.68 -17.40 -1.75
N PHE A 58 -25.68 -17.07 -2.57
CA PHE A 58 -24.35 -17.65 -2.48
C PHE A 58 -23.44 -16.83 -1.54
N GLU A 59 -22.85 -17.48 -0.55
CA GLU A 59 -21.83 -16.90 0.33
C GLU A 59 -20.49 -17.64 0.18
N THR A 60 -19.39 -16.90 0.31
CA THR A 60 -18.04 -17.46 0.32
C THR A 60 -17.49 -17.48 1.75
N ALA A 61 -17.03 -18.65 2.20
CA ALA A 61 -16.26 -18.73 3.43
C ALA A 61 -14.87 -18.11 3.20
N ALA A 62 -14.50 -17.12 4.01
CA ALA A 62 -13.15 -16.56 3.97
C ALA A 62 -12.17 -17.55 4.63
N THR A 63 -11.33 -18.20 3.83
CA THR A 63 -10.26 -19.05 4.36
C THR A 63 -8.94 -18.28 4.39
N GLN A 64 -8.39 -18.06 5.58
CA GLN A 64 -7.05 -17.49 5.76
C GLN A 64 -6.10 -18.61 6.19
N VAL A 65 -5.48 -19.27 5.22
CA VAL A 65 -4.42 -20.25 5.49
C VAL A 65 -3.09 -19.52 5.39
N VAL A 66 -2.54 -19.17 6.55
CA VAL A 66 -1.26 -18.47 6.64
C VAL A 66 -0.31 -19.28 7.48
N MET A 67 0.93 -19.40 7.01
CA MET A 67 2.00 -20.02 7.79
C MET A 67 2.31 -19.16 9.00
N GLN A 68 2.13 -19.73 10.19
CA GLN A 68 2.30 -19.04 11.46
C GLN A 68 3.78 -19.00 11.91
N THR A 69 4.65 -19.74 11.25
CA THR A 69 6.08 -19.81 11.55
C THR A 69 6.89 -19.03 10.51
N GLY A 70 7.90 -18.30 11.00
CA GLY A 70 8.89 -17.63 10.16
C GLY A 70 10.05 -18.57 9.80
N SER A 71 10.90 -18.13 8.88
CA SER A 71 12.16 -18.82 8.54
C SER A 71 13.33 -17.86 8.66
N ASP A 72 14.27 -18.15 9.57
CA ASP A 72 15.46 -17.32 9.76
C ASP A 72 16.31 -17.24 8.49
N ILE A 73 16.39 -18.34 7.73
CA ILE A 73 17.07 -18.38 6.44
C ILE A 73 16.46 -17.38 5.46
N MET A 74 15.12 -17.29 5.43
CA MET A 74 14.42 -16.36 4.56
C MET A 74 14.60 -14.90 5.02
N ASN A 75 14.59 -14.66 6.33
CA ASN A 75 14.86 -13.34 6.91
C ASN A 75 16.28 -12.87 6.55
N ILE A 76 17.28 -13.73 6.73
CA ILE A 76 18.68 -13.44 6.35
C ILE A 76 18.78 -13.21 4.84
N GLY A 77 18.11 -14.04 4.03
CA GLY A 77 18.08 -13.88 2.58
C GLY A 77 17.52 -12.53 2.13
N LEU A 78 16.42 -12.07 2.74
CA LEU A 78 15.83 -10.75 2.48
C LEU A 78 16.76 -9.61 2.91
N LEU A 79 17.38 -9.73 4.07
CA LEU A 79 18.36 -8.74 4.54
C LEU A 79 19.52 -8.64 3.55
N CYS A 80 20.11 -9.78 3.17
CA CYS A 80 21.18 -9.82 2.17
C CYS A 80 20.76 -9.18 0.85
N LEU A 81 19.55 -9.48 0.36
CA LEU A 81 19.01 -8.86 -0.85
C LEU A 81 18.96 -7.34 -0.76
N PHE A 82 18.41 -6.78 0.32
CA PHE A 82 18.32 -5.33 0.48
C PHE A 82 19.69 -4.68 0.66
N ILE A 83 20.62 -5.34 1.36
CA ILE A 83 22.01 -4.85 1.45
C ILE A 83 22.70 -4.86 0.07
N ILE A 84 22.53 -5.92 -0.73
CA ILE A 84 23.07 -5.97 -2.09
C ILE A 84 22.47 -4.86 -2.97
N MET A 85 21.15 -4.67 -2.94
CA MET A 85 20.49 -3.57 -3.66
C MET A 85 21.05 -2.20 -3.23
N LEU A 86 21.27 -1.99 -1.93
CA LEU A 86 21.85 -0.76 -1.40
C LEU A 86 23.27 -0.54 -1.93
N LEU A 87 24.12 -1.57 -1.89
CA LEU A 87 25.51 -1.50 -2.38
C LEU A 87 25.57 -1.22 -3.89
N ILE A 88 24.73 -1.88 -4.69
CA ILE A 88 24.62 -1.62 -6.13
C ILE A 88 24.13 -0.18 -6.37
N GLY A 89 23.11 0.26 -5.65
CA GLY A 89 22.60 1.63 -5.77
C GLY A 89 23.65 2.69 -5.44
N LEU A 90 24.45 2.47 -4.40
CA LEU A 90 25.58 3.32 -4.02
C LEU A 90 26.68 3.31 -5.09
N PHE A 91 26.98 2.16 -5.70
CA PHE A 91 27.95 2.07 -6.78
C PHE A 91 27.56 2.92 -8.00
N PHE A 92 26.28 2.97 -8.34
CA PHE A 92 25.76 3.77 -9.45
C PHE A 92 25.45 5.23 -9.09
N THR A 93 25.68 5.67 -7.85
CA THR A 93 25.32 7.01 -7.38
C THR A 93 26.50 7.73 -6.74
N ARG A 94 27.01 8.78 -7.40
CA ARG A 94 28.12 9.58 -6.86
C ARG A 94 27.72 10.38 -5.61
N GLU A 95 26.61 11.12 -5.68
CA GLU A 95 26.13 12.01 -4.59
C GLU A 95 24.81 11.48 -4.00
N TRP A 96 24.88 10.33 -3.34
CA TRP A 96 23.67 9.63 -2.88
C TRP A 96 22.86 10.42 -1.86
N LEU A 97 23.49 11.14 -0.93
CA LEU A 97 22.81 11.96 0.08
C LEU A 97 21.95 13.06 -0.55
N GLN A 98 22.49 13.77 -1.54
CA GLN A 98 21.77 14.81 -2.24
C GLN A 98 20.61 14.22 -3.06
N SER A 99 20.87 13.11 -3.75
CA SER A 99 19.86 12.40 -4.53
C SER A 99 18.70 11.91 -3.64
N GLN A 100 19.00 11.35 -2.47
CA GLN A 100 17.97 10.96 -1.49
C GLN A 100 17.20 12.16 -0.94
N LYS A 101 17.85 13.31 -0.74
CA LYS A 101 17.18 14.53 -0.28
C LYS A 101 16.20 15.07 -1.33
N LEU A 102 16.55 14.99 -2.61
CA LEU A 102 15.68 15.38 -3.73
C LEU A 102 14.49 14.43 -3.85
N LEU A 103 14.75 13.12 -3.85
CA LEU A 103 13.71 12.09 -3.89
C LEU A 103 12.72 12.22 -2.71
N ASN A 104 13.21 12.49 -1.50
CA ASN A 104 12.36 12.69 -0.30
C ASN A 104 11.52 13.98 -0.29
N ARG A 105 11.67 14.85 -1.30
CA ARG A 105 10.83 16.04 -1.50
C ARG A 105 9.71 15.81 -2.51
N GLN A 106 9.76 14.70 -3.26
CA GLN A 106 8.72 14.38 -4.23
C GLN A 106 7.41 14.02 -3.50
N PRO A 107 6.24 14.47 -3.99
CA PRO A 107 4.96 14.14 -3.37
C PRO A 107 4.60 12.65 -3.53
N GLY A 108 5.04 12.01 -4.63
CA GLY A 108 4.79 10.60 -4.92
C GLY A 108 3.38 10.26 -5.41
N ARG A 109 2.57 11.27 -5.79
CA ARG A 109 1.21 11.08 -6.34
C ARG A 109 1.27 10.38 -7.70
N LEU A 110 0.33 9.46 -7.97
CA LEU A 110 0.27 8.77 -9.26
C LEU A 110 0.06 9.77 -10.42
N VAL A 111 0.71 9.60 -11.57
CA VAL A 111 1.68 8.53 -11.92
C VAL A 111 3.11 9.08 -11.77
N SER A 112 3.74 8.90 -10.61
CA SER A 112 5.13 9.28 -10.40
C SER A 112 6.08 8.18 -10.84
N ASP A 113 7.07 8.52 -11.66
CA ASP A 113 8.16 7.64 -12.06
C ASP A 113 9.49 8.21 -11.53
N PHE A 114 9.97 7.65 -10.41
CA PHE A 114 11.21 8.12 -9.80
C PHE A 114 12.46 7.66 -10.56
N VAL A 115 12.37 6.57 -11.34
CA VAL A 115 13.52 6.10 -12.14
C VAL A 115 13.80 7.09 -13.25
N SER A 116 12.74 7.58 -13.91
CA SER A 116 12.85 8.62 -14.92
C SER A 116 13.27 9.97 -14.34
N SER A 117 12.85 10.33 -13.12
CA SER A 117 13.12 11.66 -12.56
C SER A 117 14.43 11.77 -11.77
N GLU A 118 14.78 10.75 -10.98
CA GLU A 118 15.94 10.76 -10.07
C GLU A 118 17.06 9.79 -10.50
N GLY A 119 16.79 8.90 -11.46
CA GLY A 119 17.76 7.94 -11.99
C GLY A 119 17.81 6.60 -11.25
N PHE A 120 18.39 5.60 -11.92
CA PHE A 120 18.40 4.21 -11.45
C PHE A 120 19.08 4.02 -10.07
N GLY A 121 20.29 4.56 -9.89
CA GLY A 121 21.07 4.41 -8.66
C GLY A 121 20.35 4.95 -7.41
N PRO A 122 19.93 6.22 -7.39
CA PRO A 122 19.19 6.80 -6.26
C PRO A 122 17.88 6.06 -5.94
N VAL A 123 17.15 5.61 -6.97
CA VAL A 123 15.92 4.85 -6.76
C VAL A 123 16.22 3.49 -6.17
N LEU A 124 17.25 2.79 -6.63
CA LEU A 124 17.62 1.48 -6.07
C LEU A 124 18.03 1.59 -4.59
N ILE A 125 18.74 2.67 -4.21
CA ILE A 125 19.01 2.99 -2.80
C ILE A 125 17.70 3.19 -2.03
N ASN A 126 16.76 3.99 -2.55
CA ASN A 126 15.48 4.24 -1.90
C ASN A 126 14.67 2.94 -1.72
N MET A 127 14.62 2.09 -2.76
CA MET A 127 13.97 0.78 -2.72
C MET A 127 14.60 -0.13 -1.64
N ALA A 128 15.93 -0.17 -1.55
CA ALA A 128 16.63 -0.94 -0.53
C ALA A 128 16.33 -0.43 0.89
N LEU A 129 16.37 0.89 1.10
CA LEU A 129 16.06 1.51 2.38
C LEU A 129 14.60 1.27 2.81
N LEU A 130 13.65 1.32 1.87
CA LEU A 130 12.25 0.96 2.11
C LEU A 130 12.09 -0.51 2.48
N GLY A 131 12.86 -1.41 1.87
CA GLY A 131 12.90 -2.83 2.22
C GLY A 131 13.40 -3.06 3.64
N LEU A 132 14.54 -2.46 3.98
CA LEU A 132 15.11 -2.49 5.34
C LEU A 132 14.15 -1.89 6.37
N LEU A 133 13.50 -0.77 6.05
CA LEU A 133 12.52 -0.14 6.93
C LEU A 133 11.30 -1.06 7.15
N SER A 134 10.77 -1.65 6.09
CA SER A 134 9.58 -2.51 6.15
C SER A 134 9.87 -3.80 6.92
N MET A 135 11.02 -4.42 6.67
CA MET A 135 11.49 -5.57 7.42
C MET A 135 11.72 -5.21 8.89
N GLY A 136 12.38 -4.09 9.16
CA GLY A 136 12.61 -3.57 10.51
C GLY A 136 11.30 -3.31 11.26
N TYR A 137 10.31 -2.70 10.63
CA TYR A 137 8.98 -2.49 11.21
C TYR A 137 8.35 -3.81 11.66
N VAL A 138 8.34 -4.83 10.79
CA VAL A 138 7.76 -6.15 11.11
C VAL A 138 8.47 -6.77 12.32
N LEU A 139 9.79 -6.76 12.34
CA LEU A 139 10.57 -7.32 13.45
C LEU A 139 10.39 -6.54 14.76
N LEU A 140 10.29 -5.21 14.70
CA LEU A 140 10.10 -4.36 15.88
C LEU A 140 8.77 -4.61 16.58
N VAL A 141 7.72 -4.97 15.85
CA VAL A 141 6.43 -5.33 16.44
C VAL A 141 6.34 -6.81 16.80
N ASN A 142 7.43 -7.58 16.70
CA ASN A 142 7.48 -9.04 16.89
C ASN A 142 6.62 -9.83 15.88
N GLY A 143 6.40 -9.26 14.69
CA GLY A 143 5.64 -9.88 13.62
C GLY A 143 6.41 -11.01 12.92
N VAL A 144 5.68 -12.01 12.44
CA VAL A 144 6.25 -13.13 11.68
C VAL A 144 6.37 -12.76 10.20
N ILE A 145 7.58 -12.87 9.65
CA ILE A 145 7.83 -12.73 8.21
C ILE A 145 7.44 -14.03 7.50
N ASN A 146 6.18 -14.12 7.12
CA ASN A 146 5.60 -15.20 6.31
C ASN A 146 5.35 -14.75 4.86
N GLY A 147 4.85 -15.66 4.00
CA GLY A 147 4.65 -15.39 2.57
C GLY A 147 3.91 -14.09 2.24
N PRO A 148 2.71 -13.84 2.82
CA PRO A 148 2.00 -12.58 2.62
C PRO A 148 2.79 -11.34 3.05
N VAL A 149 3.48 -11.41 4.19
CA VAL A 149 4.30 -10.30 4.72
C VAL A 149 5.49 -10.00 3.78
N ILE A 150 6.15 -11.03 3.25
CA ILE A 150 7.21 -10.88 2.24
C ILE A 150 6.66 -10.21 0.98
N GLY A 151 5.48 -10.63 0.50
CA GLY A 151 4.79 -9.98 -0.62
C GLY A 151 4.49 -8.50 -0.32
N GLY A 152 4.08 -8.19 0.91
CA GLY A 152 3.89 -6.82 1.41
C GLY A 152 5.18 -6.01 1.34
N ILE A 153 6.29 -6.52 1.90
CA ILE A 153 7.60 -5.87 1.88
C ILE A 153 8.04 -5.60 0.43
N PHE A 154 7.99 -6.60 -0.44
CA PHE A 154 8.34 -6.42 -1.85
C PHE A 154 7.44 -5.44 -2.58
N THR A 155 6.18 -5.30 -2.18
CA THR A 155 5.30 -4.28 -2.73
C THR A 155 5.71 -2.88 -2.27
N VAL A 156 6.14 -2.70 -1.01
CA VAL A 156 6.71 -1.41 -0.56
C VAL A 156 7.97 -1.08 -1.37
N VAL A 157 8.86 -2.06 -1.53
CA VAL A 157 10.11 -1.93 -2.29
C VAL A 157 9.84 -1.58 -3.75
N GLY A 158 8.97 -2.32 -4.44
CA GLY A 158 8.63 -2.10 -5.85
C GLY A 158 8.04 -0.71 -6.10
N PHE A 159 7.11 -0.28 -5.25
CA PHE A 159 6.54 1.08 -5.32
C PHE A 159 7.50 2.17 -4.82
N GLY A 160 8.67 1.81 -4.29
CA GLY A 160 9.79 2.74 -4.07
C GLY A 160 10.30 3.39 -5.35
N ALA A 161 10.06 2.78 -6.51
CA ALA A 161 10.29 3.39 -7.82
C ALA A 161 9.12 4.26 -8.31
N PHE A 162 7.93 4.13 -7.71
CA PHE A 162 6.66 4.68 -8.19
C PHE A 162 5.93 5.53 -7.15
N GLY A 163 6.65 6.29 -6.33
CA GLY A 163 6.04 7.30 -5.45
C GLY A 163 6.24 7.11 -3.95
N LYS A 164 6.98 6.08 -3.52
CA LYS A 164 7.30 5.89 -2.09
C LYS A 164 8.72 6.27 -1.77
N HIS A 165 8.90 6.85 -0.58
CA HIS A 165 10.19 7.11 0.02
C HIS A 165 10.07 7.12 1.54
N LEU A 166 11.19 7.07 2.26
CA LEU A 166 11.20 6.90 3.72
C LEU A 166 10.31 7.94 4.42
N ARG A 167 10.40 9.21 4.01
CA ARG A 167 9.68 10.31 4.65
C ARG A 167 8.16 10.25 4.46
N ASN A 168 7.65 9.65 3.38
CA ASN A 168 6.21 9.55 3.14
C ASN A 168 5.61 8.21 3.59
N VAL A 169 6.43 7.15 3.72
CA VAL A 169 6.03 5.84 4.24
C VAL A 169 5.97 5.82 5.77
N MET A 170 6.97 6.40 6.46
CA MET A 170 7.06 6.38 7.93
C MET A 170 5.77 6.85 8.64
N PRO A 171 5.14 7.97 8.23
CA PRO A 171 3.90 8.42 8.85
C PRO A 171 2.76 7.40 8.74
N ILE A 172 2.70 6.63 7.65
CA ILE A 172 1.67 5.61 7.46
C ILE A 172 1.86 4.46 8.45
N PHE A 173 3.10 3.98 8.63
CA PHE A 173 3.41 2.96 9.64
C PHE A 173 3.08 3.43 11.05
N ILE A 174 3.42 4.67 11.39
CA ILE A 174 3.07 5.27 12.69
C ILE A 174 1.54 5.30 12.85
N GLY A 175 0.80 5.74 11.83
CA GLY A 175 -0.67 5.78 11.87
C GLY A 175 -1.31 4.41 12.10
N VAL A 176 -0.82 3.37 11.41
CA VAL A 176 -1.32 2.01 11.58
C VAL A 176 -0.98 1.46 12.97
N TYR A 177 0.25 1.67 13.45
CA TYR A 177 0.64 1.25 14.80
C TYR A 177 -0.17 1.98 15.89
N LEU A 178 -0.43 3.28 15.75
CA LEU A 178 -1.31 4.01 16.69
C LEU A 178 -2.75 3.44 16.69
N ALA A 179 -3.23 2.93 15.55
CA ALA A 179 -4.52 2.26 15.49
C ALA A 179 -4.53 0.95 16.28
N THR A 180 -3.41 0.21 16.37
CA THR A 180 -3.35 -1.03 17.17
C THR A 180 -3.33 -0.75 18.67
N LEU A 181 -2.78 0.40 19.10
CA LEU A 181 -2.79 0.80 20.52
C LEU A 181 -4.19 1.18 21.03
N THR A 182 -5.09 1.57 20.13
CA THR A 182 -6.43 2.10 20.48
C THR A 182 -7.57 1.17 20.12
N LYS A 183 -7.30 0.08 19.39
CA LYS A 183 -8.31 -0.81 18.83
C LYS A 183 -7.97 -2.25 19.17
N ILE A 184 -8.89 -3.15 18.82
CA ILE A 184 -8.84 -4.57 19.18
C ILE A 184 -7.81 -5.41 18.41
N TRP A 185 -7.00 -4.81 17.53
CA TRP A 185 -6.11 -5.53 16.62
C TRP A 185 -4.68 -5.54 17.13
N GLU A 186 -4.09 -6.73 17.22
CA GLU A 186 -2.73 -6.93 17.68
C GLU A 186 -1.72 -6.45 16.62
N PRO A 187 -0.59 -5.83 17.04
CA PRO A 187 0.40 -5.24 16.13
C PRO A 187 1.21 -6.28 15.33
N ASP A 188 1.40 -7.48 15.88
CA ASP A 188 2.14 -8.61 15.30
C ASP A 188 1.27 -9.54 14.43
N ALA A 189 -0.05 -9.40 14.51
CA ALA A 189 -0.98 -10.18 13.69
C ALA A 189 -0.73 -9.96 12.19
N THR A 190 -0.73 -11.03 11.39
CA THR A 190 -0.44 -10.94 9.94
C THR A 190 -1.37 -9.95 9.23
N SER A 191 -2.65 -9.92 9.55
CA SER A 191 -3.60 -8.96 8.96
C SER A 191 -3.20 -7.50 9.22
N THR A 192 -2.74 -7.19 10.43
CA THR A 192 -2.23 -5.88 10.84
C THR A 192 -0.92 -5.53 10.13
N LEU A 193 0.01 -6.49 10.01
CA LEU A 193 1.25 -6.30 9.25
C LEU A 193 0.96 -6.00 7.78
N LEU A 194 0.02 -6.72 7.16
CA LEU A 194 -0.42 -6.45 5.80
C LEU A 194 -1.09 -5.08 5.69
N ALA A 195 -1.88 -4.68 6.70
CA ALA A 195 -2.46 -3.34 6.77
C ALA A 195 -1.39 -2.24 6.83
N ALA A 196 -0.32 -2.44 7.59
CA ALA A 196 0.81 -1.52 7.66
C ALA A 196 1.56 -1.45 6.32
N LEU A 197 2.04 -2.60 5.84
CA LEU A 197 2.86 -2.70 4.63
C LEU A 197 2.13 -2.21 3.39
N PHE A 198 0.90 -2.71 3.15
CA PHE A 198 0.13 -2.30 1.98
C PHE A 198 -0.58 -0.96 2.19
N GLY A 199 -0.85 -0.53 3.43
CA GLY A 199 -1.39 0.80 3.72
C GLY A 199 -0.49 1.93 3.22
N THR A 200 0.81 1.68 3.06
CA THR A 200 1.75 2.61 2.42
C THR A 200 1.36 3.02 0.99
N THR A 201 0.35 2.40 0.38
CA THR A 201 -0.31 2.92 -0.82
C THR A 201 -0.77 4.38 -0.68
N LEU A 202 -1.05 4.82 0.55
CA LEU A 202 -1.46 6.18 0.91
C LEU A 202 -0.29 7.12 1.21
N ALA A 203 0.96 6.66 1.04
CA ALA A 203 2.15 7.49 1.23
C ALA A 203 2.10 8.85 0.50
N PRO A 204 1.48 8.99 -0.70
CA PRO A 204 1.38 10.29 -1.36
C PRO A 204 0.64 11.37 -0.56
N ILE A 205 -0.25 10.98 0.37
CA ILE A 205 -0.92 11.90 1.31
C ILE A 205 0.11 12.56 2.21
N ALA A 206 1.02 11.77 2.80
CA ALA A 206 2.10 12.29 3.63
C ALA A 206 3.08 13.14 2.82
N GLY A 207 3.37 12.74 1.58
CA GLY A 207 4.24 13.48 0.66
C GLY A 207 3.67 14.86 0.27
N THR A 208 2.35 14.98 0.13
CA THR A 208 1.70 16.21 -0.36
C THR A 208 1.25 17.15 0.76
N TYR A 209 0.65 16.62 1.83
CA TYR A 209 0.10 17.42 2.94
C TYR A 209 1.04 17.47 4.16
N GLY A 210 2.00 16.56 4.25
CA GLY A 210 2.95 16.45 5.35
C GLY A 210 2.66 15.29 6.29
N TRP A 211 3.58 15.05 7.22
CA TRP A 211 3.58 13.86 8.06
C TRP A 211 2.31 13.66 8.92
N PRO A 212 1.65 14.68 9.51
CA PRO A 212 0.46 14.43 10.35
C PRO A 212 -0.70 13.83 9.56
N TYR A 213 -0.86 14.26 8.30
CA TYR A 213 -1.89 13.76 7.40
C TYR A 213 -1.64 12.31 7.00
N GLY A 214 -0.36 11.93 6.86
CA GLY A 214 0.02 10.53 6.70
C GLY A 214 -0.35 9.66 7.90
N VAL A 215 -0.09 10.14 9.12
CA VAL A 215 -0.50 9.43 10.35
C VAL A 215 -2.01 9.22 10.39
N ILE A 216 -2.79 10.26 10.09
CA ILE A 216 -4.26 10.18 10.02
C ILE A 216 -4.70 9.14 8.96
N ALA A 217 -4.07 9.17 7.78
CA ALA A 217 -4.37 8.24 6.69
C ALA A 217 -4.08 6.79 7.10
N GLY A 218 -2.93 6.50 7.70
CA GLY A 218 -2.60 5.17 8.20
C GLY A 218 -3.57 4.69 9.30
N PHE A 219 -3.91 5.58 10.24
CA PHE A 219 -4.84 5.27 11.32
C PHE A 219 -6.24 4.91 10.81
N LEU A 220 -6.76 5.68 9.85
CA LEU A 220 -8.06 5.42 9.23
C LEU A 220 -8.02 4.19 8.31
N HIS A 221 -6.93 4.00 7.57
CA HIS A 221 -6.73 2.82 6.71
C HIS A 221 -6.86 1.52 7.48
N MET A 222 -6.24 1.43 8.65
CA MET A 222 -6.38 0.26 9.53
C MET A 222 -7.85 -0.05 9.84
N SER A 223 -8.68 0.96 10.11
CA SER A 223 -10.11 0.75 10.33
C SER A 223 -10.85 0.27 9.07
N ILE A 224 -10.60 0.91 7.93
CA ILE A 224 -11.33 0.59 6.69
C ILE A 224 -10.95 -0.80 6.19
N VAL A 225 -9.66 -1.13 6.14
CA VAL A 225 -9.20 -2.42 5.58
C VAL A 225 -9.73 -3.63 6.35
N MET A 226 -9.88 -3.51 7.66
CA MET A 226 -10.41 -4.57 8.52
C MET A 226 -11.94 -4.78 8.36
N ASN A 227 -12.64 -3.89 7.64
CA ASN A 227 -14.09 -3.95 7.45
C ASN A 227 -14.50 -4.24 6.00
N VAL A 228 -13.72 -3.79 5.01
CA VAL A 228 -14.13 -3.89 3.59
C VAL A 228 -13.88 -5.27 2.96
N GLY A 229 -13.12 -6.15 3.63
CA GLY A 229 -12.87 -7.52 3.16
C GLY A 229 -14.14 -8.35 2.95
N TYR A 230 -15.16 -8.11 3.78
CA TYR A 230 -16.47 -8.75 3.66
C TYR A 230 -17.20 -8.34 2.37
N LEU A 231 -17.02 -7.12 1.88
CA LEU A 231 -17.77 -6.60 0.72
C LEU A 231 -17.44 -7.35 -0.56
N HIS A 232 -16.19 -7.81 -0.70
CA HIS A 232 -15.73 -8.59 -1.84
C HIS A 232 -15.51 -10.07 -1.49
N GLY A 233 -16.01 -10.53 -0.33
CA GLY A 233 -16.05 -11.95 0.04
C GLY A 233 -14.69 -12.65 0.06
N GLY A 234 -13.62 -11.91 0.36
CA GLY A 234 -12.25 -12.43 0.33
C GLY A 234 -11.63 -12.65 -1.06
N MET A 235 -12.34 -12.41 -2.16
CA MET A 235 -11.82 -12.64 -3.52
C MET A 235 -10.73 -11.65 -3.94
N ASN A 236 -10.71 -10.44 -3.36
CA ASN A 236 -9.68 -9.45 -3.64
C ASN A 236 -8.50 -9.60 -2.67
N LEU A 237 -7.44 -10.26 -3.13
CA LEU A 237 -6.17 -10.33 -2.39
C LEU A 237 -5.49 -8.95 -2.24
N TYR A 238 -5.88 -7.98 -3.06
CA TYR A 238 -5.43 -6.59 -2.99
C TYR A 238 -6.37 -5.71 -2.14
N ASN A 239 -7.00 -6.29 -1.10
CA ASN A 239 -7.94 -5.60 -0.20
C ASN A 239 -7.40 -4.26 0.33
N ASN A 240 -6.10 -4.17 0.58
CA ASN A 240 -5.47 -2.93 1.03
C ASN A 240 -5.51 -1.81 -0.02
N GLY A 241 -5.36 -2.12 -1.32
CA GLY A 241 -5.55 -1.13 -2.38
C GLY A 241 -7.01 -0.68 -2.49
N PHE A 242 -7.95 -1.58 -2.25
CA PHE A 242 -9.38 -1.27 -2.16
C PHE A 242 -9.72 -0.34 -0.99
N ALA A 243 -9.29 -0.69 0.21
CA ALA A 243 -9.41 0.17 1.39
C ALA A 243 -8.73 1.53 1.17
N GLY A 244 -7.51 1.54 0.63
CA GLY A 244 -6.74 2.76 0.37
C GLY A 244 -7.47 3.73 -0.57
N GLY A 245 -8.16 3.23 -1.60
CA GLY A 245 -8.95 4.09 -2.49
C GLY A 245 -10.09 4.82 -1.76
N PHE A 246 -10.79 4.15 -0.85
CA PHE A 246 -11.80 4.81 -0.01
C PHE A 246 -11.19 5.79 0.98
N VAL A 247 -10.10 5.43 1.65
CA VAL A 247 -9.40 6.33 2.58
C VAL A 247 -8.99 7.62 1.88
N ALA A 248 -8.40 7.52 0.69
CA ALA A 248 -8.04 8.67 -0.12
C ALA A 248 -9.28 9.49 -0.54
N ALA A 249 -10.33 8.84 -1.05
CA ALA A 249 -11.56 9.53 -1.45
C ALA A 249 -12.26 10.28 -0.30
N ILE A 250 -12.14 9.79 0.94
CA ILE A 250 -12.68 10.45 2.14
C ILE A 250 -11.77 11.61 2.58
N LEU A 251 -10.46 11.37 2.68
CA LEU A 251 -9.55 12.32 3.32
C LEU A 251 -9.14 13.49 2.42
N ILE A 252 -8.94 13.25 1.13
CA ILE A 252 -8.42 14.28 0.22
C ILE A 252 -9.33 15.51 0.13
N PRO A 253 -10.66 15.37 -0.09
CA PRO A 253 -11.55 16.54 -0.12
C PRO A 253 -11.54 17.33 1.20
N VAL A 254 -11.45 16.62 2.33
CA VAL A 254 -11.39 17.25 3.66
C VAL A 254 -10.08 18.02 3.83
N PHE A 255 -8.95 17.42 3.46
CA PHE A 255 -7.64 18.07 3.58
C PHE A 255 -7.51 19.28 2.64
N ASP A 256 -8.05 19.19 1.42
CA ASP A 256 -8.09 20.32 0.49
C ASP A 256 -8.93 21.48 1.03
N ALA A 257 -10.11 21.19 1.60
CA ALA A 257 -10.98 22.21 2.20
C ALA A 257 -10.36 22.86 3.45
N ILE A 258 -9.59 22.10 4.25
CA ILE A 258 -8.85 22.65 5.38
C ILE A 258 -7.75 23.59 4.88
N ARG A 259 -6.97 23.14 3.89
CA ARG A 259 -5.85 23.90 3.34
C ARG A 259 -6.30 25.20 2.67
N SER A 260 -7.40 25.20 1.92
CA SER A 260 -7.94 26.40 1.27
C SER A 260 -8.33 27.47 2.30
N ARG A 261 -9.02 27.09 3.38
CA ARG A 261 -9.40 28.01 4.46
C ARG A 261 -8.20 28.64 5.18
N PHE A 262 -7.11 27.89 5.34
CA PHE A 262 -5.89 28.45 5.93
C PHE A 262 -5.19 29.43 4.99
N HIS A 263 -5.22 29.19 3.67
CA HIS A 263 -4.70 30.14 2.68
C HIS A 263 -5.51 31.44 2.66
N GLU A 264 -6.84 31.37 2.67
CA GLU A 264 -7.72 32.56 2.70
C GLU A 264 -7.51 33.43 3.95
N LYS A 265 -7.31 32.81 5.13
CA LYS A 265 -7.00 33.54 6.37
C LYS A 265 -5.64 34.25 6.32
N LYS A 266 -4.67 33.71 5.59
CA LYS A 266 -3.32 34.29 5.49
C LYS A 266 -3.25 35.45 4.48
N THR A 267 -4.13 35.47 3.49
CA THR A 267 -4.24 36.59 2.53
C THR A 267 -5.15 37.72 3.00
N SER A 268 -5.93 37.52 4.07
CA SER A 268 -6.81 38.52 4.70
C SER A 268 -6.20 39.20 5.93
N MET A 269 -4.97 38.82 6.32
CA MET A 269 -4.12 39.48 7.32
C MET A 269 -3.00 40.24 6.62
#